data_AF-A0A6S7JWE9-F1
#
_entry.id   AF-A0A6S7JWE9-F1
#
_cell.length_a   1.000
_cell.length_b   1.000
_cell.length_c   1.000
_cell.angle_alpha   90.00
_cell.angle_beta   90.00
_cell.angle_gamma   90.00
#
_symmetry.space_group_name_H-M   'P 1'
#
loop_
_entity.id
_entity.type
_entity.pdbx_description
1 polymer ?
#
loop_
_entity_poly.entity_id
_entity_poly.type
_entity_poly.pdbx_seq_one_letter_code
_entity_poly.pdbx_strand_id
1 'polypeptide(L)'
;MDVGKSKKIREGHRQATRKLIHTANEAINAVSEAETLNREDKVKLRLNKNLLTEQDKNLEEFNSKILAGIKKVEDIEEEALEALEFKQEIQRVLVQIELLLEGDEIARQSRQESQNLSEIDKSDKSGKAATTLVAGFSLTAENYGEAIKLLKERYANPQLIISSHMEKLLKLNTVHDANDVLKLRALYDQIETNICSLNVLGIKPEQFGSLLVP
;
A
#
# COMPACT_ATOMS: atom_id res chain seq x y z
N MET A 1 -25.23 -0.73 -25.14
CA MET A 1 -25.22 0.70 -24.80
C MET A 1 -24.36 1.39 -25.85
N ASP A 2 -24.75 2.58 -26.34
CA ASP A 2 -23.93 3.33 -27.30
C ASP A 2 -22.59 3.76 -26.66
N VAL A 3 -21.49 3.67 -27.41
CA VAL A 3 -20.13 4.01 -26.93
C VAL A 3 -20.07 5.45 -26.43
N GLY A 4 -20.74 6.38 -27.13
CA GLY A 4 -20.82 7.78 -26.72
C GLY A 4 -21.51 7.97 -25.38
N LYS A 5 -22.58 7.20 -25.10
CA LYS A 5 -23.26 7.21 -23.80
C LYS A 5 -22.37 6.63 -22.70
N SER A 6 -21.66 5.54 -22.96
CA SER A 6 -20.73 4.93 -21.99
C SER A 6 -19.56 5.85 -21.65
N LYS A 7 -18.97 6.55 -22.64
CA LYS A 7 -17.93 7.56 -22.41
C LYS A 7 -18.40 8.71 -21.51
N LYS A 8 -19.60 9.25 -21.77
CA LYS A 8 -20.18 10.32 -20.93
C LYS A 8 -20.39 9.90 -19.48
N ILE A 9 -20.92 8.69 -19.25
CA ILE A 9 -21.14 8.18 -17.90
C ILE A 9 -19.79 7.96 -17.20
N ARG A 10 -18.81 7.36 -17.89
CA ARG A 10 -17.47 7.18 -17.34
C ARG A 10 -16.84 8.51 -16.92
N GLU A 11 -16.97 9.56 -17.72
CA GLU A 11 -16.42 10.87 -17.34
C GLU A 11 -17.09 11.44 -16.10
N GLY A 12 -18.40 11.23 -15.91
CA GLY A 12 -19.07 11.56 -14.66
C GLY A 12 -18.47 10.82 -13.45
N HIS A 13 -18.19 9.53 -13.59
CA HIS A 13 -17.49 8.74 -12.57
C HIS A 13 -16.05 9.24 -12.34
N ARG A 14 -15.30 9.59 -13.40
CA ARG A 14 -13.95 10.17 -13.27
C ARG A 14 -13.98 11.48 -12.48
N GLN A 15 -14.94 12.37 -12.75
CA GLN A 15 -15.09 13.62 -11.99
C GLN A 15 -15.42 13.38 -10.53
N ALA A 16 -16.33 12.45 -10.22
CA ALA A 16 -16.62 12.06 -8.84
C ALA A 16 -15.39 11.47 -8.14
N THR A 17 -14.63 10.62 -8.86
CA THR A 17 -13.42 9.98 -8.36
C THR A 17 -12.31 11.00 -8.10
N ARG A 18 -12.11 12.01 -8.95
CA ARG A 18 -11.14 13.10 -8.71
C ARG A 18 -11.44 13.88 -7.43
N LYS A 19 -12.72 14.14 -7.14
CA LYS A 19 -13.12 14.76 -5.86
C LYS A 19 -12.78 13.86 -4.67
N LEU A 20 -13.05 12.57 -4.80
CA LEU A 20 -12.71 11.59 -3.76
C LEU A 20 -11.20 11.47 -3.55
N ILE A 21 -10.41 11.46 -4.64
CA ILE A 21 -8.94 11.52 -4.60
C ILE A 21 -8.46 12.76 -3.83
N HIS A 22 -9.06 13.92 -4.10
CA HIS A 22 -8.71 15.16 -3.38
C HIS A 22 -8.97 15.02 -1.88
N THR A 23 -10.17 14.60 -1.49
CA THR A 23 -10.53 14.37 -0.07
C THR A 23 -9.65 13.29 0.59
N ALA A 24 -9.28 12.25 -0.16
CA ALA A 24 -8.37 11.21 0.32
C ALA A 24 -6.96 11.78 0.57
N ASN A 25 -6.44 12.58 -0.36
CA ASN A 25 -5.14 13.25 -0.20
C ASN A 25 -5.13 14.24 0.96
N GLU A 26 -6.22 14.98 1.20
CA GLU A 26 -6.34 15.83 2.39
C GLU A 26 -6.26 14.99 3.68
N ALA A 27 -6.96 13.86 3.73
CA ALA A 27 -6.90 12.95 4.87
C ALA A 27 -5.51 12.32 5.06
N ILE A 28 -4.83 11.94 3.97
CA ILE A 28 -3.45 11.44 3.99
C ILE A 28 -2.51 12.50 4.53
N ASN A 29 -2.56 13.73 4.00
CA ASN A 29 -1.69 14.82 4.41
C ASN A 29 -1.88 15.18 5.89
N ALA A 30 -3.13 15.16 6.38
CA ALA A 30 -3.43 15.43 7.79
C ALA A 30 -2.78 14.44 8.76
N VAL A 31 -2.49 13.21 8.32
CA VAL A 31 -1.88 12.17 9.17
C VAL A 31 -0.44 11.83 8.81
N SER A 32 0.10 12.40 7.72
CA SER A 32 1.41 12.02 7.18
C SER A 32 2.56 12.28 8.16
N GLU A 33 2.40 13.26 9.05
CA GLU A 33 3.38 13.60 10.10
C GLU A 33 3.02 13.05 11.49
N ALA A 34 1.88 12.35 11.61
CA ALA A 34 1.41 11.86 12.89
C ALA A 34 2.16 10.58 13.31
N GLU A 35 2.67 10.55 14.56
CA GLU A 35 3.36 9.36 15.09
C GLU A 35 2.41 8.15 15.27
N THR A 36 1.10 8.40 15.43
CA THR A 36 0.07 7.35 15.50
C THR A 36 -1.25 7.84 14.92
N LEU A 37 -1.98 6.97 14.22
CA LEU A 37 -3.30 7.32 13.71
C LEU A 37 -4.36 7.17 14.80
N ASN A 38 -5.15 8.22 15.01
CA ASN A 38 -6.31 8.15 15.90
C ASN A 38 -7.45 7.33 15.27
N ARG A 39 -8.50 7.04 16.05
CA ARG A 39 -9.63 6.21 15.61
C ARG A 39 -10.39 6.84 14.44
N GLU A 40 -10.59 8.15 14.47
CA GLU A 40 -11.38 8.87 13.48
C GLU A 40 -10.68 8.88 12.11
N ASP A 41 -9.38 9.17 12.10
CA ASP A 41 -8.59 9.22 10.87
C ASP A 41 -8.48 7.85 10.21
N LYS A 42 -8.34 6.78 10.99
CA LYS A 42 -8.40 5.41 10.46
C LYS A 42 -9.73 5.11 9.78
N VAL A 43 -10.84 5.56 10.37
CA VAL A 43 -12.16 5.36 9.78
C VAL A 43 -12.28 6.16 8.48
N LYS A 44 -11.82 7.41 8.44
CA LYS A 44 -11.80 8.25 7.23
C LYS A 44 -10.96 7.64 6.11
N LEU A 45 -9.74 7.20 6.43
CA LEU A 45 -8.84 6.55 5.47
C LEU A 45 -9.44 5.26 4.92
N ARG A 46 -9.99 4.39 5.78
CA ARG A 46 -10.66 3.14 5.33
C ARG A 46 -11.89 3.42 4.49
N LEU A 47 -12.68 4.44 4.83
CA LEU A 47 -13.84 4.84 4.04
C LEU A 47 -13.40 5.30 2.65
N ASN A 48 -12.43 6.21 2.57
CA ASN A 48 -11.89 6.69 1.30
C ASN A 48 -11.31 5.56 0.46
N LYS A 49 -10.55 4.64 1.07
CA LYS A 49 -10.03 3.43 0.42
C LYS A 49 -11.16 2.60 -0.22
N ASN A 50 -12.20 2.30 0.54
CA ASN A 50 -13.31 1.47 0.06
C ASN A 50 -14.05 2.14 -1.10
N LEU A 51 -14.34 3.43 -0.98
CA LEU A 51 -15.00 4.19 -2.03
C LEU A 51 -14.16 4.29 -3.31
N LEU A 52 -12.83 4.51 -3.18
CA LEU A 52 -11.92 4.55 -4.32
C LEU A 52 -11.83 3.18 -5.01
N THR A 53 -11.77 2.09 -4.23
CA THR A 53 -11.79 0.71 -4.75
C THR A 53 -13.08 0.41 -5.53
N GLU A 54 -14.21 0.91 -5.05
CA GLU A 54 -15.50 0.75 -5.73
C GLU A 54 -15.56 1.57 -7.02
N GLN A 55 -15.06 2.81 -7.02
CA GLN A 55 -14.97 3.61 -8.24
C GLN A 55 -14.03 2.98 -9.27
N ASP A 56 -12.90 2.41 -8.85
CA ASP A 56 -11.95 1.71 -9.73
C ASP A 56 -12.65 0.58 -10.49
N LYS A 57 -13.38 -0.28 -9.78
CA LYS A 57 -14.17 -1.37 -10.38
C LYS A 57 -15.22 -0.87 -11.37
N ASN A 58 -15.96 0.18 -11.00
CA ASN A 58 -16.97 0.76 -11.89
C ASN A 58 -16.34 1.31 -13.17
N LEU A 59 -15.20 1.99 -13.05
CA LEU A 59 -14.46 2.52 -14.20
C LEU A 59 -13.92 1.41 -15.09
N GLU A 60 -13.41 0.31 -14.54
CA GLU A 60 -12.99 -0.87 -15.31
C GLU A 60 -14.14 -1.49 -16.10
N GLU A 61 -15.35 -1.55 -15.53
CA GLU A 61 -16.53 -2.05 -16.22
C GLU A 61 -16.88 -1.15 -17.43
N PHE A 62 -16.81 0.17 -17.26
CA PHE A 62 -17.02 1.10 -18.37
C PHE A 62 -15.91 1.04 -19.42
N ASN A 63 -14.65 0.95 -19.02
CA ASN A 63 -13.52 0.81 -19.93
C ASN A 63 -13.67 -0.44 -20.79
N SER A 64 -14.03 -1.58 -20.19
CA SER A 64 -14.27 -2.83 -20.90
C SER A 64 -15.42 -2.70 -21.92
N LYS A 65 -16.52 -2.04 -21.53
CA LYS A 65 -17.66 -1.78 -22.44
C LYS A 65 -17.30 -0.85 -23.60
N ILE A 66 -16.50 0.18 -23.35
CA ILE A 66 -16.07 1.15 -24.36
C ILE A 66 -15.15 0.45 -25.37
N LEU A 67 -14.12 -0.27 -24.90
CA LEU A 67 -13.17 -0.98 -25.76
C LEU A 67 -13.87 -2.01 -26.67
N ALA A 68 -14.89 -2.71 -26.16
CA ALA A 68 -15.67 -3.66 -26.95
C ALA A 68 -16.51 -3.01 -28.08
N GLY A 69 -16.78 -1.71 -27.99
CA GLY A 69 -17.61 -0.97 -28.96
C GLY A 69 -16.81 -0.15 -29.98
N ILE A 70 -15.50 0.02 -29.79
CA ILE A 70 -14.64 0.78 -30.70
C ILE A 70 -14.29 -0.08 -31.92
N LYS A 71 -14.35 0.52 -33.12
CA LYS A 71 -14.12 -0.19 -34.39
C LYS A 71 -12.74 0.07 -35.00
N LYS A 72 -12.12 1.21 -34.70
CA LYS A 72 -10.80 1.59 -35.23
C LYS A 72 -9.73 1.24 -34.21
N VAL A 73 -8.64 0.65 -34.67
CA VAL A 73 -7.53 0.23 -33.79
C VAL A 73 -6.84 1.42 -33.13
N GLU A 74 -6.63 2.51 -33.87
CA GLU A 74 -6.04 3.75 -33.35
C GLU A 74 -6.82 4.31 -32.13
N ASP A 75 -8.14 4.32 -32.23
CA ASP A 75 -9.03 4.78 -31.16
C ASP A 75 -9.00 3.84 -29.93
N ILE A 76 -8.62 2.55 -30.08
CA ILE A 76 -8.52 1.58 -28.97
C ILE A 76 -7.29 1.90 -28.13
N GLU A 77 -6.17 2.21 -28.77
CA GLU A 77 -4.91 2.50 -28.06
C GLU A 77 -5.01 3.79 -27.24
N GLU A 78 -5.53 4.86 -27.83
CA GLU A 78 -5.76 6.14 -27.13
C GLU A 78 -6.68 5.93 -25.92
N GLU A 79 -7.77 5.19 -26.11
CA GLU A 79 -8.73 4.89 -25.05
C GLU A 79 -8.14 4.05 -23.91
N ALA A 80 -7.32 3.06 -24.26
CA ALA A 80 -6.64 2.21 -23.29
C ALA A 80 -5.60 3.00 -22.49
N LEU A 81 -4.88 3.93 -23.13
CA LEU A 81 -3.90 4.79 -22.47
C LEU A 81 -4.59 5.73 -21.46
N GLU A 82 -5.67 6.43 -21.85
CA GLU A 82 -6.41 7.27 -20.91
C GLU A 82 -6.98 6.47 -19.72
N ALA A 83 -7.44 5.24 -19.97
CA ALA A 83 -7.95 4.37 -18.93
C ALA A 83 -6.84 4.00 -17.93
N LEU A 84 -5.64 3.71 -18.44
CA LEU A 84 -4.48 3.38 -17.63
C LEU A 84 -4.01 4.56 -16.78
N GLU A 85 -3.86 5.75 -17.36
CA GLU A 85 -3.41 6.95 -16.62
C GLU A 85 -4.33 7.26 -15.44
N PHE A 86 -5.65 7.17 -15.65
CA PHE A 86 -6.61 7.41 -14.57
C PHE A 86 -6.56 6.32 -13.49
N LYS A 87 -6.40 5.06 -13.89
CA LYS A 87 -6.23 3.94 -12.95
C LYS A 87 -4.98 4.12 -12.09
N GLN A 88 -3.87 4.55 -12.68
CA GLN A 88 -2.64 4.86 -11.94
C GLN A 88 -2.85 5.98 -10.91
N GLU A 89 -3.66 6.99 -11.22
CA GLU A 89 -4.01 8.06 -10.27
C GLU A 89 -4.73 7.50 -9.02
N ILE A 90 -5.71 6.61 -9.23
CA ILE A 90 -6.45 5.95 -8.14
C ILE A 90 -5.51 5.05 -7.32
N GLN A 91 -4.74 4.21 -7.99
CA GLN A 91 -3.87 3.21 -7.36
C GLN A 91 -2.80 3.86 -6.47
N ARG A 92 -2.21 5.00 -6.90
CA ARG A 92 -1.26 5.76 -6.08
C ARG A 92 -1.85 6.15 -4.73
N VAL A 93 -3.08 6.67 -4.72
CA VAL A 93 -3.76 7.10 -3.48
C VAL A 93 -4.14 5.91 -2.61
N LEU A 94 -4.66 4.83 -3.21
CA LEU A 94 -4.99 3.60 -2.49
C LEU A 94 -3.77 3.03 -1.77
N VAL A 95 -2.64 2.98 -2.45
CA VAL A 95 -1.35 2.56 -1.90
C VAL A 95 -0.94 3.44 -0.72
N GLN A 96 -0.99 4.75 -0.85
CA GLN A 96 -0.63 5.66 0.26
C GLN A 96 -1.51 5.42 1.50
N ILE A 97 -2.81 5.21 1.31
CA ILE A 97 -3.72 4.87 2.41
C ILE A 97 -3.34 3.52 3.04
N GLU A 98 -3.03 2.51 2.23
CA GLU A 98 -2.61 1.19 2.70
C GLU A 98 -1.35 1.27 3.55
N LEU A 99 -0.33 1.99 3.07
CA LEU A 99 0.93 2.17 3.81
C LEU A 99 0.70 2.82 5.18
N LEU A 100 -0.16 3.84 5.26
CA LEU A 100 -0.49 4.50 6.53
C LEU A 100 -1.23 3.57 7.50
N LEU A 101 -2.15 2.75 7.01
CA LEU A 101 -2.92 1.81 7.83
C LEU A 101 -2.07 0.62 8.28
N GLU A 102 -1.28 0.03 7.37
CA GLU A 102 -0.37 -1.09 7.69
C GLU A 102 0.74 -0.64 8.65
N GLY A 103 1.31 0.55 8.46
CA GLY A 103 2.31 1.12 9.37
C GLY A 103 1.80 1.28 10.80
N ASP A 104 0.56 1.77 10.97
CA ASP A 104 -0.08 1.90 12.28
C ASP A 104 -0.38 0.54 12.94
N GLU A 105 -0.75 -0.48 12.16
CA GLU A 105 -0.97 -1.84 12.65
C GLU A 105 0.34 -2.50 13.12
N ILE A 106 1.41 -2.40 12.34
CA ILE A 106 2.76 -2.89 12.71
C ILE A 106 3.28 -2.17 13.96
N ALA A 107 3.09 -0.85 14.05
CA ALA A 107 3.49 -0.06 15.22
C ALA A 107 2.69 -0.45 16.48
N ARG A 108 1.46 -0.96 16.35
CA ARG A 108 0.71 -1.53 17.49
C ARG A 108 1.23 -2.89 17.90
N GLN A 109 1.47 -3.79 16.94
CA GLN A 109 1.99 -5.13 17.21
C GLN A 109 3.34 -5.06 17.93
N SER A 110 4.26 -4.23 17.44
CA SER A 110 5.58 -4.04 18.06
C SER A 110 5.49 -3.50 19.50
N ARG A 111 4.51 -2.62 19.79
CA ARG A 111 4.25 -2.12 21.15
C ARG A 111 3.71 -3.20 22.07
N GLN A 112 2.80 -4.03 21.57
CA GLN A 112 2.21 -5.11 22.34
C GLN A 112 3.22 -6.23 22.63
N GLU A 113 4.10 -6.57 21.68
CA GLU A 113 5.21 -7.49 21.89
C GLU A 113 6.22 -6.96 22.90
N SER A 114 6.54 -5.67 22.85
CA SER A 114 7.41 -5.01 23.85
C SER A 114 6.80 -5.03 25.26
N GLN A 115 5.48 -4.86 25.38
CA GLN A 115 4.77 -5.00 26.66
C GLN A 115 4.77 -6.44 27.17
N ASN A 116 4.51 -7.43 26.30
CA ASN A 116 4.54 -8.85 26.66
C ASN A 116 5.94 -9.28 27.14
N LEU A 117 7.02 -8.78 26.51
CA LEU A 117 8.40 -9.01 26.97
C LEU A 117 8.66 -8.43 28.36
N SER A 118 8.06 -7.28 28.68
CA SER A 118 8.15 -6.67 30.02
C SER A 118 7.31 -7.39 31.09
N GLU A 119 6.25 -8.09 30.70
CA GLU A 119 5.42 -8.91 31.60
C GLU A 119 6.05 -10.27 31.89
N ILE A 120 6.74 -10.87 30.91
CA ILE A 120 7.51 -12.11 31.09
C ILE A 120 8.64 -11.88 32.11
N ASP A 121 9.32 -10.74 32.08
CA ASP A 121 10.40 -10.37 33.02
C ASP A 121 9.90 -10.21 34.48
N LYS A 122 8.60 -9.96 34.70
CA LYS A 122 8.00 -9.93 36.04
C LYS A 122 7.66 -11.32 36.59
N SER A 123 7.56 -12.34 35.74
CA SER A 123 7.10 -13.68 36.12
C SER A 123 8.23 -14.71 36.28
N ASP A 124 9.42 -14.45 35.74
CA ASP A 124 10.55 -15.38 35.82
C ASP A 124 11.68 -14.79 36.68
N LYS A 125 11.88 -15.35 37.90
CA LYS A 125 13.00 -15.01 38.81
C LYS A 125 14.37 -15.51 38.30
N SER A 126 14.54 -15.66 36.99
CA SER A 126 15.78 -16.05 36.33
C SER A 126 15.95 -15.25 35.04
N GLY A 127 16.24 -13.96 35.17
CA GLY A 127 16.58 -13.04 34.08
C GLY A 127 17.79 -13.51 33.27
N LYS A 128 17.55 -14.40 32.30
CA LYS A 128 18.56 -14.92 31.35
C LYS A 128 18.19 -14.68 29.88
N ALA A 129 16.91 -14.49 29.55
CA ALA A 129 16.49 -14.24 28.18
C ALA A 129 16.56 -12.76 27.79
N ALA A 130 16.06 -11.85 28.65
CA ALA A 130 16.12 -10.40 28.41
C ALA A 130 17.56 -9.85 28.47
N THR A 131 18.42 -10.47 29.26
CA THR A 131 19.82 -10.07 29.48
C THR A 131 20.69 -10.18 28.25
N THR A 132 20.34 -10.99 27.24
CA THR A 132 21.20 -11.19 26.06
C THR A 132 21.03 -10.07 25.03
N LEU A 133 19.83 -9.47 24.92
CA LEU A 133 19.60 -8.30 24.04
C LEU A 133 19.95 -6.98 24.76
N VAL A 134 19.77 -6.95 26.08
CA VAL A 134 20.17 -5.83 26.97
C VAL A 134 21.67 -5.89 27.33
N ALA A 135 22.40 -6.96 26.96
CA ALA A 135 23.82 -7.12 27.31
C ALA A 135 24.75 -5.99 26.78
N GLY A 136 24.31 -5.24 25.76
CA GLY A 136 25.04 -4.09 25.23
C GLY A 136 24.72 -2.75 25.89
N PHE A 137 23.65 -2.66 26.69
CA PHE A 137 23.18 -1.41 27.29
C PHE A 137 22.94 -1.61 28.79
N SER A 138 23.70 -0.89 29.62
CA SER A 138 23.48 -0.85 31.08
C SER A 138 22.02 -0.47 31.38
N LEU A 139 21.34 -1.19 32.27
CA LEU A 139 19.96 -0.87 32.69
C LEU A 139 19.92 0.44 33.50
N THR A 140 19.97 1.59 32.83
CA THR A 140 19.71 2.91 33.40
C THR A 140 18.48 3.54 32.74
N ALA A 141 17.78 4.42 33.45
CA ALA A 141 16.57 5.09 32.95
C ALA A 141 16.81 5.88 31.64
N GLU A 142 18.05 6.35 31.44
CA GLU A 142 18.54 7.02 30.23
C GLU A 142 18.64 6.05 29.03
N ASN A 143 19.10 4.82 29.28
CA ASN A 143 19.28 3.79 28.26
C ASN A 143 17.96 3.14 27.82
N TYR A 144 16.90 3.25 28.64
CA TYR A 144 15.56 2.80 28.26
C TYR A 144 14.96 3.66 27.14
N GLY A 145 15.26 4.96 27.15
CA GLY A 145 14.88 5.89 26.07
C GLY A 145 15.59 5.57 24.77
N GLU A 146 16.90 5.27 24.82
CA GLU A 146 17.67 4.82 23.65
C GLU A 146 17.26 3.43 23.17
N ALA A 147 16.98 2.49 24.05
CA ALA A 147 16.50 1.16 23.68
C ALA A 147 15.13 1.21 23.01
N ILE A 148 14.20 2.05 23.49
CA ILE A 148 12.92 2.32 22.84
C ILE A 148 13.14 3.03 21.49
N LYS A 149 14.09 3.96 21.38
CA LYS A 149 14.42 4.63 20.12
C LYS A 149 15.02 3.65 19.09
N LEU A 150 15.91 2.75 19.50
CA LEU A 150 16.48 1.68 18.68
C LEU A 150 15.43 0.63 18.30
N LEU A 151 14.52 0.28 19.21
CA LEU A 151 13.36 -0.58 18.90
C LEU A 151 12.41 0.11 17.92
N LYS A 152 12.19 1.42 18.03
CA LYS A 152 11.43 2.22 17.05
C LYS A 152 12.15 2.26 15.70
N GLU A 153 13.45 2.54 15.65
CA GLU A 153 14.24 2.52 14.40
C GLU A 153 14.29 1.13 13.75
N ARG A 154 14.25 0.06 14.54
CA ARG A 154 14.35 -1.33 14.06
C ARG A 154 13.01 -1.96 13.71
N TYR A 155 11.91 -1.57 14.36
CA TYR A 155 10.57 -2.19 14.22
C TYR A 155 9.45 -1.25 13.73
N ALA A 156 9.60 0.09 13.75
CA ALA A 156 8.74 1.01 13.00
C ALA A 156 9.20 1.08 11.52
N ASN A 157 9.51 -0.09 10.95
CA ASN A 157 10.50 -0.19 9.89
C ASN A 157 9.81 -0.22 8.51
N PRO A 158 10.03 0.78 7.63
CA PRO A 158 9.61 0.71 6.24
C PRO A 158 10.11 -0.57 5.55
N GLN A 159 11.19 -1.20 6.05
CA GLN A 159 11.67 -2.49 5.57
C GLN A 159 10.67 -3.64 5.67
N LEU A 160 9.79 -3.65 6.68
CA LEU A 160 8.74 -4.69 6.80
C LEU A 160 7.69 -4.54 5.71
N ILE A 161 7.28 -3.30 5.45
CA ILE A 161 6.30 -2.97 4.40
C ILE A 161 6.92 -3.22 3.02
N ILE A 162 8.19 -2.83 2.83
CA ILE A 162 8.99 -3.17 1.65
C ILE A 162 9.03 -4.70 1.47
N SER A 163 9.36 -5.46 2.52
CA SER A 163 9.45 -6.92 2.43
C SER A 163 8.10 -7.57 2.07
N SER A 164 6.98 -7.04 2.58
CA SER A 164 5.62 -7.49 2.23
C SER A 164 5.31 -7.26 0.76
N HIS A 165 5.58 -6.05 0.23
CA HIS A 165 5.40 -5.75 -1.19
C HIS A 165 6.35 -6.57 -2.09
N MET A 166 7.59 -6.78 -1.65
CA MET A 166 8.56 -7.62 -2.35
C MET A 166 8.12 -9.09 -2.36
N GLU A 167 7.59 -9.61 -1.26
CA GLU A 167 7.07 -10.98 -1.18
C GLU A 167 5.85 -11.16 -2.11
N LYS A 168 4.96 -10.16 -2.19
CA LYS A 168 3.84 -10.15 -3.15
C LYS A 168 4.33 -10.19 -4.59
N LEU A 169 5.39 -9.45 -4.93
CA LEU A 169 6.04 -9.49 -6.25
C LEU A 169 6.67 -10.84 -6.56
N LEU A 170 7.36 -11.45 -5.59
CA LEU A 170 7.99 -12.77 -5.74
C LEU A 170 6.96 -13.90 -5.88
N LYS A 171 5.76 -13.73 -5.32
CA LYS A 171 4.67 -14.72 -5.34
C LYS A 171 3.64 -14.48 -6.46
N LEU A 172 3.96 -13.66 -7.45
CA LEU A 172 3.04 -13.41 -8.56
C LEU A 172 2.77 -14.69 -9.36
N ASN A 173 1.50 -14.94 -9.67
CA ASN A 173 1.11 -16.09 -10.46
C ASN A 173 1.44 -15.85 -11.94
N THR A 174 2.08 -16.82 -12.59
CA THR A 174 2.34 -16.77 -14.03
C THR A 174 1.05 -16.95 -14.83
N VAL A 175 0.82 -16.08 -15.80
CA VAL A 175 -0.27 -16.25 -16.77
C VAL A 175 0.20 -17.20 -17.87
N HIS A 176 -0.44 -18.37 -17.97
CA HIS A 176 -0.05 -19.43 -18.91
C HIS A 176 -0.62 -19.28 -20.33
N ASP A 177 -1.62 -18.41 -20.50
CA ASP A 177 -2.26 -18.13 -21.79
C ASP A 177 -2.04 -16.68 -22.20
N ALA A 178 -1.23 -16.47 -23.24
CA ALA A 178 -0.93 -15.14 -23.76
C ALA A 178 -2.13 -14.46 -24.42
N ASN A 179 -3.19 -15.19 -24.77
CA ASN A 179 -4.41 -14.63 -25.33
C ASN A 179 -5.40 -14.20 -24.23
N ASP A 180 -5.14 -14.53 -22.96
CA ASP A 180 -5.95 -14.08 -21.83
C ASP A 180 -5.53 -12.66 -21.41
N VAL A 181 -5.90 -11.70 -22.25
CA VAL A 181 -5.59 -10.26 -22.09
C VAL A 181 -6.10 -9.72 -20.74
N LEU A 182 -7.18 -10.28 -20.20
CA LEU A 182 -7.71 -9.87 -18.89
C LEU A 182 -6.80 -10.30 -17.74
N LYS A 183 -6.32 -11.55 -17.75
CA LYS A 183 -5.36 -12.01 -16.73
C LYS A 183 -4.01 -11.34 -16.86
N LEU A 184 -3.54 -11.10 -18.09
CA LEU A 184 -2.29 -10.34 -18.32
C LEU A 184 -2.39 -8.92 -17.78
N ARG A 185 -3.53 -8.25 -18.01
CA ARG A 185 -3.79 -6.91 -17.44
C ARG A 185 -3.80 -6.95 -15.92
N ALA A 186 -4.54 -7.88 -15.31
CA ALA A 186 -4.59 -8.02 -13.86
C ALA A 186 -3.20 -8.31 -13.25
N LEU A 187 -2.37 -9.12 -13.92
CA LEU A 187 -1.00 -9.38 -13.49
C LEU A 187 -0.15 -8.11 -13.56
N TYR A 188 -0.24 -7.37 -14.67
CA TYR A 188 0.45 -6.09 -14.83
C TYR A 188 0.05 -5.09 -13.75
N ASP A 189 -1.26 -4.99 -13.47
CA ASP A 189 -1.79 -4.11 -12.42
C ASP A 189 -1.20 -4.47 -11.04
N GLN A 190 -1.12 -5.76 -10.70
CA GLN A 190 -0.53 -6.21 -9.44
C GLN A 190 0.95 -5.86 -9.33
N ILE A 191 1.71 -6.01 -10.43
CA ILE A 191 3.11 -5.60 -10.48
C ILE A 191 3.23 -4.09 -10.25
N GLU A 192 2.44 -3.31 -10.98
CA GLU A 192 2.49 -1.86 -10.95
C GLU A 192 2.10 -1.30 -9.58
N THR A 193 1.06 -1.82 -8.93
CA THR A 193 0.66 -1.43 -7.57
C THR A 193 1.80 -1.65 -6.58
N ASN A 194 2.43 -2.84 -6.58
CA ASN A 194 3.52 -3.13 -5.64
C ASN A 194 4.79 -2.31 -5.93
N ILE A 195 5.15 -2.10 -7.20
CA ILE A 195 6.26 -1.23 -7.58
C ILE A 195 5.97 0.22 -7.17
N CYS A 196 4.73 0.69 -7.34
CA CYS A 196 4.33 2.02 -6.91
C CYS A 196 4.44 2.18 -5.39
N SER A 197 4.01 1.19 -4.60
CA SER A 197 4.23 1.17 -3.15
C SER A 197 5.69 1.28 -2.76
N LEU A 198 6.55 0.52 -3.44
CA LEU A 198 7.99 0.56 -3.20
C LEU A 198 8.61 1.92 -3.57
N ASN A 199 8.17 2.52 -4.69
CA ASN A 199 8.59 3.85 -5.10
C ASN A 199 8.17 4.94 -4.10
N VAL A 200 6.94 4.86 -3.56
CA VAL A 200 6.46 5.79 -2.51
C VAL A 200 7.30 5.64 -1.24
N LEU A 201 7.77 4.43 -0.93
CA LEU A 201 8.68 4.14 0.17
C LEU A 201 10.15 4.50 -0.15
N GLY A 202 10.43 5.07 -1.33
CA GLY A 202 11.76 5.53 -1.73
C GLY A 202 12.69 4.44 -2.29
N ILE A 203 12.19 3.21 -2.50
CA ILE A 203 12.95 2.13 -3.14
C ILE A 203 12.79 2.27 -4.65
N LYS A 204 13.91 2.53 -5.34
CA LYS A 204 13.90 2.64 -6.80
C LYS A 204 14.08 1.28 -7.47
N PRO A 205 13.66 1.13 -8.75
CA PRO A 205 13.76 -0.15 -9.45
C PRO A 205 15.18 -0.70 -9.56
N GLU A 206 16.18 0.16 -9.60
CA GLU A 206 17.58 -0.21 -9.71
C GLU A 206 18.12 -0.82 -8.40
N GLN A 207 17.45 -0.60 -7.27
CA GLN A 207 17.81 -1.18 -5.97
C GLN A 207 17.24 -2.59 -5.78
N PHE A 208 16.36 -3.07 -6.66
CA PHE A 208 15.84 -4.44 -6.59
C PHE A 208 16.93 -5.49 -6.90
N GLY A 209 17.99 -5.10 -7.61
CA GLY A 209 19.07 -6.01 -8.03
C GLY A 209 19.89 -6.59 -6.87
N SER A 210 20.01 -5.90 -5.74
CA SER A 210 20.74 -6.41 -4.56
C SER A 210 19.97 -7.46 -3.76
N LEU A 211 18.64 -7.55 -3.97
CA LEU A 211 17.75 -8.53 -3.32
C LEU A 211 17.57 -9.83 -4.13
N LEU A 212 18.02 -9.85 -5.39
CA LEU A 212 17.98 -11.02 -6.28
C LEU A 212 19.33 -11.76 -6.35
N VAL A 213 20.30 -11.37 -5.51
CA VAL A 213 21.54 -12.13 -5.35
C VAL A 213 21.26 -13.32 -4.42
N PRO A 214 21.53 -14.57 -4.85
CA PRO A 214 21.25 -15.78 -4.06
C PRO A 214 21.95 -15.83 -2.70
#